data_AF-A0A8E2I8R3-F1
#
_entry.id   AF-A0A8E2I8R3-F1
#
_cell.length_a   1.000
_cell.length_b   1.000
_cell.length_c   1.000
_cell.angle_alpha   90.00
_cell.angle_beta   90.00
_cell.angle_gamma   90.00
#
_symmetry.space_group_name_H-M   'P 1'
#
loop_
_entity.id
_entity.type
_entity.pdbx_description
1 polymer ?
#
loop_
_entity_poly.entity_id
_entity_poly.type
_entity_poly.pdbx_seq_one_letter_code
_entity_poly.pdbx_strand_id
1 'polypeptide(L)'
;MTEKLPEEPKKGLFHEPFQDFFRSMNELFQERPVKGFLQSIDDFFSSPFPISGFPIDLTELDDKYIITAKLSGIKKDQIDIGIFPKYITITVENNEKVTKEDQSQNVFFNKSSIQRSSKTIPFPQPIIEDKVKATYEDGLLTIKVPKEKGKRLRIE
;
A
#
# COMPACT_ATOMS: atom_id res chain seq x y z
N MET A 1 27.77 6.90 -44.34
CA MET A 1 27.68 6.18 -43.05
C MET A 1 27.53 7.23 -41.98
N THR A 2 26.32 7.39 -41.46
CA THR A 2 26.05 8.32 -40.35
C THR A 2 25.18 7.54 -39.39
N GLU A 3 25.79 7.18 -38.26
CA GLU A 3 25.21 6.38 -37.20
C GLU A 3 24.02 7.11 -36.58
N LYS A 4 22.89 6.41 -36.46
CA LYS A 4 21.74 6.85 -35.68
C LYS A 4 22.08 6.72 -34.19
N LEU A 5 21.90 7.80 -33.43
CA LEU A 5 21.82 7.75 -31.97
C LEU A 5 20.61 6.92 -31.52
N PRO A 6 20.68 6.24 -30.36
CA PRO A 6 19.58 5.45 -29.83
C PRO A 6 18.47 6.36 -29.26
N GLU A 7 17.21 6.05 -29.59
CA GLU A 7 16.06 6.75 -29.01
C GLU A 7 15.79 6.28 -27.58
N GLU A 8 15.61 7.23 -26.66
CA GLU A 8 15.17 6.96 -25.30
C GLU A 8 13.70 6.48 -25.26
N PRO A 9 13.34 5.53 -24.39
CA PRO A 9 11.97 5.06 -24.28
C PRO A 9 11.09 6.14 -23.64
N LYS A 10 10.03 6.53 -24.37
CA LYS A 10 8.99 7.45 -23.93
C LYS A 10 8.35 6.93 -22.62
N LYS A 11 8.60 7.64 -21.51
CA LYS A 11 7.88 7.44 -20.25
C LYS A 11 6.40 7.75 -20.47
N GLY A 12 5.60 6.68 -20.52
CA GLY A 12 4.16 6.74 -20.55
C GLY A 12 3.60 7.43 -19.31
N LEU A 13 2.52 8.16 -19.55
CA LEU A 13 1.72 8.97 -18.65
C LEU A 13 1.24 8.16 -17.41
N PHE A 14 2.00 8.18 -16.32
CA PHE A 14 1.48 7.89 -14.98
C PHE A 14 1.23 9.23 -14.30
N HIS A 15 0.02 9.76 -14.48
CA HIS A 15 -0.47 10.83 -13.61
C HIS A 15 -0.69 10.18 -12.24
N GLU A 16 0.01 10.66 -11.21
CA GLU A 16 0.16 10.00 -9.90
C GLU A 16 -0.93 10.45 -8.90
N PRO A 17 -2.09 9.77 -8.80
CA PRO A 17 -3.09 10.03 -7.75
C PRO A 17 -2.52 9.90 -6.33
N PHE A 18 -1.38 9.21 -6.22
CA PHE A 18 -0.62 9.06 -5.00
C PHE A 18 0.10 10.36 -4.57
N GLN A 19 0.69 11.12 -5.51
CA GLN A 19 1.39 12.37 -5.15
C GLN A 19 0.43 13.45 -4.65
N ASP A 20 -0.79 13.50 -5.18
CA ASP A 20 -1.82 14.42 -4.72
C ASP A 20 -2.36 14.05 -3.34
N PHE A 21 -2.47 12.76 -3.05
CA PHE A 21 -2.72 12.25 -1.69
C PHE A 21 -1.60 12.64 -0.72
N PHE A 22 -0.34 12.54 -1.14
CA PHE A 22 0.80 12.94 -0.28
C PHE A 22 0.81 14.41 0.05
N ARG A 23 0.47 15.28 -0.91
CA ARG A 23 0.38 16.73 -0.68
C ARG A 23 -0.73 17.07 0.30
N SER A 24 -1.92 16.51 0.10
CA SER A 24 -3.08 16.74 0.98
C SER A 24 -2.87 16.20 2.40
N MET A 25 -2.21 15.05 2.55
CA MET A 25 -1.87 14.51 3.88
C MET A 25 -0.74 15.26 4.59
N ASN A 26 0.24 15.79 3.85
CA ASN A 26 1.32 16.59 4.42
C ASN A 26 0.81 17.92 4.98
N GLU A 27 -0.25 18.50 4.40
CA GLU A 27 -0.93 19.68 4.94
C GLU A 27 -1.73 19.35 6.22
N LEU A 28 -2.43 18.21 6.26
CA LEU A 28 -3.18 17.76 7.45
C LEU A 28 -2.28 17.39 8.65
N PHE A 29 -1.07 16.89 8.39
CA PHE A 29 -0.12 16.45 9.43
C PHE A 29 0.49 17.62 10.21
N GLN A 30 0.60 18.81 9.61
CA GLN A 30 1.20 19.98 10.26
C GLN A 30 0.29 20.59 11.35
N GLU A 31 -1.01 20.28 11.36
CA GLU A 31 -1.97 21.03 12.18
C GLU A 31 -2.57 20.29 13.39
N ARG A 32 -2.32 18.99 13.64
CA ARG A 32 -3.08 18.24 14.67
C ARG A 32 -2.27 17.30 15.59
N PRO A 33 -2.65 17.20 16.89
CA PRO A 33 -2.04 16.27 17.85
C PRO A 33 -2.33 14.79 17.51
N VAL A 34 -1.37 13.91 17.81
CA VAL A 34 -1.28 12.48 17.42
C VAL A 34 -2.56 11.65 17.62
N LYS A 35 -3.42 11.98 18.61
CA LYS A 35 -4.73 11.30 18.79
C LYS A 35 -5.73 11.54 17.67
N GLY A 36 -5.69 12.70 17.01
CA GLY A 36 -6.56 13.01 15.87
C GLY A 36 -6.16 12.26 14.59
N PHE A 37 -4.91 11.81 14.50
CA PHE A 37 -4.39 11.10 13.34
C PHE A 37 -4.98 9.69 13.19
N LEU A 38 -5.07 8.92 14.29
CA LEU A 38 -5.70 7.59 14.27
C LEU A 38 -7.17 7.67 13.84
N GLN A 39 -7.91 8.67 14.36
CA GLN A 39 -9.30 8.92 13.95
C GLN A 39 -9.39 9.33 12.48
N SER A 40 -8.46 10.16 11.99
CA SER A 40 -8.42 10.56 10.57
C SER A 40 -8.08 9.39 9.64
N ILE A 41 -7.28 8.43 10.10
CA ILE A 41 -6.99 7.18 9.39
C ILE A 41 -8.23 6.29 9.33
N ASP A 42 -8.93 6.11 10.46
CA ASP A 42 -10.17 5.33 10.50
C ASP A 42 -11.25 5.96 9.60
N ASP A 43 -11.39 7.29 9.60
CA ASP A 43 -12.30 8.03 8.74
C ASP A 43 -11.90 7.94 7.25
N PHE A 44 -10.61 7.98 6.95
CA PHE A 44 -10.08 7.79 5.59
C PHE A 44 -10.36 6.36 5.07
N PHE A 45 -10.20 5.34 5.91
CA PHE A 45 -10.55 3.96 5.58
C PHE A 45 -12.06 3.71 5.53
N SER A 46 -12.86 4.54 6.20
CA SER A 46 -14.33 4.46 6.25
C SER A 46 -15.03 5.31 5.18
N SER A 47 -14.28 6.03 4.35
CA SER A 47 -14.83 6.90 3.29
C SER A 47 -15.67 6.09 2.26
N PRO A 48 -16.86 6.57 1.88
CA PRO A 48 -17.81 5.85 1.02
C PRO A 48 -17.43 5.80 -0.47
N PHE A 49 -16.22 6.22 -0.86
CA PHE A 49 -15.71 6.00 -2.21
C PHE A 49 -15.24 4.55 -2.35
N PRO A 50 -15.75 3.77 -3.32
CA PRO A 50 -15.49 2.34 -3.42
C PRO A 50 -14.10 2.10 -4.00
N ILE A 51 -13.06 2.20 -3.18
CA ILE A 51 -11.82 1.49 -3.48
C ILE A 51 -12.08 0.07 -3.01
N SER A 52 -12.44 -0.84 -3.93
CA SER A 52 -12.50 -2.27 -3.63
C SER A 52 -11.15 -2.67 -3.04
N GLY A 53 -11.10 -2.81 -1.72
CA GLY A 53 -9.85 -2.90 -0.98
C GLY A 53 -10.00 -3.90 0.14
N PHE A 54 -8.88 -4.47 0.54
CA PHE A 54 -8.82 -5.41 1.64
C PHE A 54 -8.93 -4.70 3.00
N PRO A 55 -9.49 -5.36 4.03
CA PRO A 55 -9.50 -4.82 5.39
C PRO A 55 -8.09 -4.62 5.93
N ILE A 56 -7.85 -3.50 6.60
CA ILE A 56 -6.61 -3.20 7.32
C ILE A 56 -6.96 -2.77 8.73
N ASP A 57 -6.15 -3.20 9.69
CA ASP A 57 -6.10 -2.64 11.04
C ASP A 57 -4.69 -2.10 11.32
N LEU A 58 -4.59 -0.97 12.04
CA LEU A 58 -3.34 -0.36 12.48
C LEU A 58 -3.33 -0.25 14.00
N THR A 59 -2.35 -0.88 14.64
CA THR A 59 -2.10 -0.74 16.08
C THR A 59 -0.82 0.05 16.31
N GLU A 60 -0.93 1.15 17.06
CA GLU A 60 0.22 1.91 17.53
C GLU A 60 0.66 1.44 18.92
N LEU A 61 1.94 1.10 19.06
CA LEU A 61 2.62 0.83 20.33
C LEU A 61 3.71 1.88 20.55
N ASP A 62 4.31 1.95 21.73
CA ASP A 62 5.31 2.98 22.04
C ASP A 62 6.53 2.97 21.09
N ASP A 63 6.99 1.79 20.68
CA ASP A 63 8.23 1.60 19.92
C ASP A 63 8.02 1.22 18.44
N LYS A 64 6.79 0.89 18.04
CA LYS A 64 6.48 0.39 16.70
C LYS A 64 5.01 0.58 16.32
N TYR A 65 4.73 0.47 15.02
CA TYR A 65 3.39 0.23 14.49
C TYR A 65 3.26 -1.25 14.11
N ILE A 66 2.04 -1.78 14.22
CA ILE A 66 1.66 -3.10 13.70
C ILE A 66 0.52 -2.88 12.72
N ILE A 67 0.75 -3.23 11.45
CA ILE A 67 -0.28 -3.22 10.41
C ILE A 67 -0.71 -4.66 10.17
N THR A 68 -2.01 -4.92 10.17
CA THR A 68 -2.58 -6.19 9.74
C THR A 68 -3.52 -6.01 8.56
N ALA A 69 -3.37 -6.80 7.51
CA ALA A 69 -4.23 -6.77 6.34
C ALA A 69 -4.80 -8.16 6.06
N LYS A 70 -6.13 -8.25 5.90
CA LYS A 70 -6.85 -9.50 5.60
C LYS A 70 -6.92 -9.70 4.09
N LEU A 71 -6.10 -10.61 3.57
CA LEU A 71 -5.88 -10.91 2.16
C LEU A 71 -6.21 -12.39 1.84
N SER A 72 -7.39 -12.87 2.24
CA SER A 72 -7.79 -14.26 2.00
C SER A 72 -7.86 -14.56 0.50
N GLY A 73 -7.27 -15.69 0.08
CA GLY A 73 -7.25 -16.10 -1.33
C GLY A 73 -6.19 -15.43 -2.19
N ILE A 74 -5.40 -14.50 -1.63
CA ILE A 74 -4.29 -13.84 -2.31
C ILE A 74 -3.01 -14.66 -2.09
N LYS A 75 -2.20 -14.82 -3.13
CA LYS A 75 -0.89 -15.48 -3.00
C LYS A 75 0.20 -14.47 -2.63
N LYS A 76 1.29 -14.94 -2.01
CA LYS A 76 2.41 -14.08 -1.58
C LYS A 76 3.01 -13.26 -2.72
N ASP A 77 3.14 -13.85 -3.90
CA ASP A 77 3.69 -13.24 -5.12
C ASP A 77 2.77 -12.16 -5.73
N GLN A 78 1.53 -12.07 -5.27
CA GLN A 78 0.57 -11.05 -5.69
C GLN A 78 0.57 -9.82 -4.77
N ILE A 79 1.41 -9.82 -3.72
CA ILE A 79 1.50 -8.77 -2.71
C ILE A 79 2.82 -8.02 -2.89
N ASP A 80 2.73 -6.72 -3.10
CA ASP A 80 3.86 -5.80 -3.14
C ASP A 80 3.77 -4.81 -1.97
N ILE A 81 4.91 -4.57 -1.30
CA ILE A 81 4.98 -3.70 -0.12
C ILE A 81 6.06 -2.64 -0.35
N GLY A 82 5.63 -1.41 -0.58
CA GLY A 82 6.48 -0.23 -0.62
C GLY A 82 6.72 0.29 0.79
N ILE A 83 7.99 0.49 1.16
CA ILE A 83 8.41 1.00 2.47
C ILE A 83 9.09 2.35 2.27
N PHE A 84 8.63 3.35 2.99
CA PHE A 84 9.14 4.72 2.92
C PHE A 84 9.24 5.31 4.33
N PRO A 85 9.99 6.42 4.53
CA PRO A 85 10.29 6.90 5.88
C PRO A 85 9.05 7.29 6.68
N LYS A 86 7.95 7.67 6.02
CA LYS A 86 6.72 8.17 6.67
C LYS A 86 5.46 7.39 6.30
N TYR A 87 5.57 6.32 5.52
CA TYR A 87 4.40 5.54 5.12
C TYR A 87 4.79 4.18 4.56
N ILE A 88 3.82 3.26 4.55
CA ILE A 88 3.90 1.99 3.83
C ILE A 88 2.75 1.89 2.85
N THR A 89 3.01 1.37 1.66
CA THR A 89 1.99 1.07 0.65
C THR A 89 1.91 -0.43 0.45
N ILE A 90 0.71 -1.00 0.57
CA ILE A 90 0.42 -2.41 0.29
C ILE A 90 -0.37 -2.45 -1.01
N THR A 91 0.16 -3.12 -2.02
CA THR A 91 -0.49 -3.32 -3.31
C THR A 91 -0.77 -4.81 -3.52
N VAL A 92 -1.97 -5.13 -3.98
CA VAL A 92 -2.39 -6.48 -4.31
C VAL A 92 -2.86 -6.51 -5.76
N GLU A 93 -2.30 -7.41 -6.56
CA GLU A 93 -2.69 -7.63 -7.94
C GLU A 93 -3.30 -9.02 -8.10
N ASN A 94 -4.63 -9.09 -8.16
CA ASN A 94 -5.35 -10.32 -8.38
C ASN A 94 -5.59 -10.54 -9.88
N ASN A 95 -4.96 -11.57 -10.43
CA ASN A 95 -5.14 -12.01 -11.81
C ASN A 95 -6.01 -13.27 -11.83
N GLU A 96 -7.32 -13.10 -11.67
CA GLU A 96 -8.26 -14.20 -11.78
C GLU A 96 -8.57 -14.48 -13.24
N LYS A 97 -8.16 -15.67 -13.69
CA LYS A 97 -8.53 -16.24 -14.98
C LYS A 97 -9.60 -17.30 -14.74
N VAL A 98 -10.85 -16.98 -15.06
CA VAL A 98 -11.95 -17.95 -15.00
C VAL A 98 -12.13 -18.53 -16.39
N THR A 99 -11.83 -19.82 -16.52
CA THR A 99 -12.15 -20.63 -17.70
C THR A 99 -13.26 -21.60 -17.31
N LYS A 100 -14.43 -21.46 -17.94
CA LYS A 100 -15.51 -22.45 -17.83
C LYS A 100 -15.67 -23.13 -19.19
N GLU A 101 -15.54 -24.45 -19.20
CA GLU A 101 -15.91 -25.30 -20.34
C GLU A 101 -17.27 -25.93 -20.03
N ASP A 102 -18.29 -25.54 -20.80
CA ASP A 102 -19.59 -26.23 -20.78
C ASP A 102 -19.67 -27.14 -22.01
N GLN A 103 -19.46 -28.44 -21.80
CA GLN A 103 -19.47 -29.46 -22.85
C GLN A 103 -20.85 -29.61 -23.51
N SER A 104 -21.93 -29.09 -22.89
CA SER A 104 -23.29 -29.24 -23.41
C SER A 104 -23.71 -28.15 -24.40
N GLN A 105 -23.02 -27.00 -24.42
CA GLN A 105 -23.44 -25.85 -25.23
C GLN A 105 -22.37 -25.29 -26.18
N ASN A 106 -21.18 -25.88 -26.27
CA ASN A 106 -20.12 -25.43 -27.18
C ASN A 106 -19.73 -23.95 -26.97
N VAL A 107 -19.82 -23.46 -25.73
CA VAL A 107 -19.48 -22.07 -25.37
C VAL A 107 -18.20 -22.05 -24.53
N PHE A 108 -17.18 -21.37 -25.05
CA PHE A 108 -15.94 -21.09 -24.33
C PHE A 108 -16.00 -19.69 -23.71
N PHE A 109 -16.16 -19.61 -22.39
CA PHE A 109 -16.04 -18.34 -21.67
C PHE A 109 -14.64 -18.24 -21.05
N ASN A 110 -13.83 -17.31 -21.57
CA ASN A 110 -12.55 -16.93 -21.01
C ASN A 110 -12.65 -15.47 -20.50
N LYS A 111 -12.89 -15.29 -19.20
CA LYS A 111 -12.87 -13.96 -18.57
C LYS A 111 -11.59 -13.84 -17.77
N SER A 112 -10.74 -12.91 -18.16
CA SER A 112 -9.63 -12.44 -17.33
C SER A 112 -10.07 -11.15 -16.65
N SER A 113 -9.98 -11.09 -15.33
CA SER A 113 -10.18 -9.87 -14.56
C SER A 113 -8.89 -9.58 -13.82
N ILE A 114 -8.22 -8.48 -14.19
CA ILE A 114 -7.07 -7.95 -13.45
C ILE A 114 -7.64 -6.96 -12.45
N GLN A 115 -7.61 -7.31 -11.17
CA GLN A 115 -8.06 -6.43 -10.09
C GLN A 115 -6.84 -6.01 -9.27
N ARG A 116 -6.46 -4.75 -9.40
CA ARG A 116 -5.41 -4.13 -8.58
C ARG A 116 -6.06 -3.32 -7.47
N SER A 117 -5.65 -3.58 -6.23
CA SER A 117 -6.04 -2.79 -5.06
C SER A 117 -4.78 -2.32 -4.34
N SER A 118 -4.82 -1.11 -3.78
CA SER A 118 -3.68 -0.55 -3.05
C SER A 118 -4.16 0.26 -1.86
N LYS A 119 -3.40 0.20 -0.76
CA LYS A 119 -3.64 0.97 0.46
C LYS A 119 -2.34 1.56 0.96
N THR A 120 -2.36 2.85 1.29
CA THR A 120 -1.23 3.59 1.83
C THR A 120 -1.50 3.97 3.27
N ILE A 121 -0.60 3.59 4.16
CA ILE A 121 -0.68 3.80 5.60
C ILE A 121 0.40 4.81 5.97
N PRO A 122 0.04 6.07 6.26
CA PRO A 122 0.99 7.06 6.75
C PRO A 122 1.32 6.83 8.23
N PHE A 123 2.47 7.34 8.66
CA PHE A 123 2.91 7.33 10.06
C PHE A 123 3.21 8.75 10.53
N PRO A 124 2.86 9.08 11.79
CA PRO A 124 3.12 10.40 12.34
C PRO A 124 4.61 10.60 12.66
N GLN A 125 5.30 9.52 13.06
CA GLN A 125 6.74 9.53 13.29
C GLN A 125 7.43 8.72 12.19
N PRO A 126 8.64 9.14 11.76
CA PRO A 126 9.42 8.33 10.83
C PRO A 126 9.68 6.92 11.35
N ILE A 127 9.91 6.00 10.42
CA ILE A 127 10.15 4.58 10.70
C ILE A 127 11.60 4.20 10.39
N ILE A 128 12.07 3.10 10.98
CA ILE A 128 13.37 2.52 10.64
C ILE A 128 13.17 1.49 9.53
N GLU A 129 13.23 1.94 8.27
CA GLU A 129 12.87 1.17 7.06
C GLU A 129 13.56 -0.20 7.00
N ASP A 130 14.88 -0.24 7.21
CA ASP A 130 15.69 -1.47 7.18
C ASP A 130 15.32 -2.50 8.26
N LYS A 131 14.53 -2.11 9.27
CA LYS A 131 14.11 -2.99 10.37
C LYS A 131 12.65 -3.42 10.27
N VAL A 132 11.93 -3.00 9.24
CA VAL A 132 10.57 -3.46 8.98
C VAL A 132 10.57 -4.95 8.70
N LYS A 133 9.60 -5.68 9.26
CA LYS A 133 9.43 -7.12 9.03
C LYS A 133 7.97 -7.42 8.70
N ALA A 134 7.77 -8.26 7.68
CA ALA A 134 6.45 -8.73 7.29
C ALA A 134 6.35 -10.26 7.42
N THR A 135 5.19 -10.75 7.85
CA THR A 135 4.81 -12.17 7.84
C THR A 135 3.47 -12.32 7.14
N TYR A 136 3.30 -13.39 6.36
CA TYR A 136 2.05 -13.70 5.69
C TYR A 136 1.71 -15.18 5.88
N GLU A 137 0.65 -15.42 6.65
CA GLU A 137 0.18 -16.74 7.07
C GLU A 137 -1.35 -16.75 7.08
N ASP A 138 -1.94 -17.82 6.54
CA ASP A 138 -3.41 -18.04 6.53
C ASP A 138 -4.25 -16.85 6.03
N GLY A 139 -3.76 -16.15 5.01
CA GLY A 139 -4.47 -14.99 4.45
C GLY A 139 -4.28 -13.71 5.23
N LEU A 140 -3.46 -13.69 6.30
CA LEU A 140 -3.22 -12.52 7.13
C LEU A 140 -1.80 -11.99 6.93
N LEU A 141 -1.68 -10.78 6.38
CA LEU A 141 -0.43 -10.04 6.30
C LEU A 141 -0.25 -9.24 7.59
N THR A 142 0.87 -9.44 8.28
CA THR A 142 1.26 -8.66 9.46
C THR A 142 2.58 -7.97 9.20
N ILE A 143 2.64 -6.65 9.38
CA ILE A 143 3.85 -5.85 9.20
C ILE A 143 4.19 -5.17 10.53
N LYS A 144 5.40 -5.44 11.03
CA LYS A 144 5.97 -4.80 12.22
C LYS A 144 6.90 -3.67 11.76
N VAL A 145 6.59 -2.46 12.21
CA VAL A 145 7.21 -1.22 11.69
C VAL A 145 7.84 -0.45 12.85
N PRO A 146 9.14 -0.59 13.11
CA PRO A 146 9.81 0.10 14.22
C PRO A 146 9.82 1.61 14.01
N LYS A 147 9.49 2.38 15.06
CA LYS A 147 9.56 3.84 15.05
C LYS A 147 11.00 4.33 15.16
N GLU A 148 11.35 5.37 14.43
CA GLU A 148 12.65 6.03 14.56
C GLU A 148 12.68 6.91 15.81
N LYS A 149 13.50 6.58 16.82
CA LYS A 149 13.59 7.43 18.02
C LYS A 149 14.30 8.74 17.71
N GLY A 150 13.66 9.85 18.05
CA GLY A 150 14.28 11.17 17.95
C GLY A 150 15.54 11.27 18.82
N LYS A 151 16.57 11.95 18.30
CA LYS A 151 17.77 12.30 19.06
C LYS A 151 17.58 13.67 19.69
N ARG A 152 17.91 13.82 20.98
CA ARG A 152 18.01 15.12 21.64
C ARG A 152 19.48 15.50 21.76
N LEU A 153 19.87 16.59 21.13
CA LEU A 153 21.18 17.19 21.35
C LEU A 153 21.06 18.21 22.49
N ARG A 154 21.97 18.14 23.47
CA ARG A 154 22.15 19.21 24.44
C ARG A 154 23.24 20.14 23.91
N ILE A 155 22.97 21.44 23.97
CA ILE A 155 23.96 22.47 23.65
C ILE A 155 24.82 22.64 24.90
N GLU A 156 26.15 22.62 24.74
CA GLU A 156 27.14 22.95 25.77
C GLU A 156 27.57 24.41 25.65
#